data_AF-A0A8J8GLI5-F1
#
_entry.id   AF-A0A8J8GLI5-F1
#
_cell.length_a   1.000
_cell.length_b   1.000
_cell.length_c   1.000
_cell.angle_alpha   90.00
_cell.angle_beta   90.00
_cell.angle_gamma   90.00
#
_symmetry.space_group_name_H-M   'P 1'
#
loop_
_entity.id
_entity.type
_entity.pdbx_description
1 polymer ?
#
loop_
_entity_poly.entity_id
_entity_poly.type
_entity_poly.pdbx_seq_one_letter_code
_entity_poly.pdbx_strand_id
1 'polypeptide(L)'
;MSEEDAESDEHGTSGTVDEYGSSTDGERDDLEAVVAAVRERIEPDAEERDRLRSVADRLIERAETAATDRCPDADVMQVGSTARNTWISGDRDIDIFVRFPPELDRETLERYGLEVGHETLPEGHEEYAEHPYVKGTVEGFDVDVVPCFRLESATEIRSAVDRTPFHTSYLQARLDDELTADVRLAKQFLKGIGAYGSDLRTRGFSGYLTELLVVEYGGFRGLLEAAAEWQPPVELDPEDHGQERETASPSRSAEVGDADLPFDDPLIVIDPTDPERNVAAVCAAENVARLQHYARRFLEAPRAEVFESDDPDPLDETALRAHLERRGTTPVAVRFEAPDLVEDQLYPQLRKSLEGITTGLDDRGFDVFRATTFADDAAVILAELAVADRPAVERHDGPPIHVRSHADGFYEAYADDPDAYGPFIDGDRYVTERPREFTTARGFLESDRLFDVGLGAHVETALEDEYEVLVGDEIATLCEAFGRELARYFEPQP
;
A
#
# COMPACT_ATOMS: atom_id res chain seq x y z
N MET A 1 3.71 77.71 -41.38
CA MET A 1 2.85 77.92 -42.56
C MET A 1 1.54 77.23 -42.21
N SER A 2 0.47 78.00 -42.21
CA SER A 2 -0.95 77.61 -42.19
C SER A 2 -1.25 76.61 -43.33
N GLU A 3 -2.34 75.86 -43.43
CA GLU A 3 -3.77 75.93 -43.06
C GLU A 3 -4.30 74.45 -43.13
N GLU A 4 -5.30 74.03 -42.36
CA GLU A 4 -6.67 73.62 -42.81
C GLU A 4 -6.70 72.63 -44.00
N ASP A 5 -7.32 71.44 -43.92
CA ASP A 5 -8.77 71.24 -43.83
C ASP A 5 -9.17 69.82 -43.35
N ALA A 6 -10.39 69.75 -42.83
CA ALA A 6 -11.11 68.57 -42.34
C ALA A 6 -11.90 67.86 -43.45
N GLU A 7 -12.16 66.55 -43.28
CA GLU A 7 -13.46 65.93 -43.60
C GLU A 7 -13.61 64.56 -42.94
N SER A 8 -14.85 64.24 -42.60
CA SER A 8 -15.34 63.23 -41.66
C SER A 8 -15.98 62.01 -42.36
N ASP A 9 -16.45 61.08 -41.52
CA ASP A 9 -17.43 59.99 -41.75
C ASP A 9 -16.82 58.63 -42.13
N GLU A 10 -17.26 57.46 -41.65
CA GLU A 10 -18.19 57.02 -40.60
C GLU A 10 -17.99 55.48 -40.46
N HIS A 11 -18.26 54.94 -39.26
CA HIS A 11 -18.75 53.56 -38.98
C HIS A 11 -17.91 52.32 -39.31
N GLY A 12 -17.63 51.50 -38.29
CA GLY A 12 -17.09 50.15 -38.45
C GLY A 12 -16.73 49.44 -37.15
N THR A 13 -17.76 49.13 -36.37
CA THR A 13 -17.91 48.13 -35.30
C THR A 13 -16.72 47.24 -34.94
N SER A 14 -16.36 47.29 -33.65
CA SER A 14 -15.88 46.21 -32.76
C SER A 14 -15.82 44.81 -33.38
N GLY A 15 -14.61 44.26 -33.41
CA GLY A 15 -14.33 42.83 -33.50
C GLY A 15 -13.30 42.48 -32.43
N THR A 16 -13.76 42.10 -31.25
CA THR A 16 -12.97 41.33 -30.29
C THR A 16 -12.98 39.91 -30.81
N VAL A 17 -11.83 39.41 -31.26
CA VAL A 17 -11.65 38.00 -31.63
C VAL A 17 -11.00 37.32 -30.43
N ASP A 18 -11.73 36.36 -29.87
CA ASP A 18 -11.31 35.46 -28.81
C ASP A 18 -10.01 34.73 -29.19
N GLU A 19 -8.98 34.91 -28.37
CA GLU A 19 -7.69 34.22 -28.48
C GLU A 19 -7.51 33.32 -27.24
N TYR A 20 -8.42 32.36 -27.04
CA TYR A 20 -8.37 31.41 -25.91
C TYR A 20 -8.84 29.98 -26.25
N GLY A 21 -8.93 29.62 -27.53
CA GLY A 21 -9.48 28.32 -27.97
C GLY A 21 -8.48 27.29 -28.50
N SER A 22 -7.17 27.55 -28.49
CA SER A 22 -6.20 26.74 -29.25
C SER A 22 -5.26 25.86 -28.41
N SER A 23 -5.11 26.08 -27.09
CA SER A 23 -4.16 25.30 -26.28
C SER A 23 -4.75 23.97 -25.81
N THR A 24 -6.03 23.96 -25.43
CA THR A 24 -6.69 22.79 -24.83
C THR A 24 -6.91 21.65 -25.81
N ASP A 25 -7.12 21.94 -27.10
CA ASP A 25 -7.29 20.91 -28.13
C ASP A 25 -5.94 20.21 -28.46
N GLY A 26 -4.83 20.96 -28.47
CA GLY A 26 -3.49 20.37 -28.67
C GLY A 26 -3.03 19.50 -27.50
N GLU A 27 -3.31 19.92 -26.25
CA GLU A 27 -3.00 19.14 -25.05
C GLU A 27 -3.82 17.83 -24.96
N ARG A 28 -5.06 17.85 -25.47
CA ARG A 28 -5.91 16.65 -25.57
C ARG A 28 -5.37 15.66 -26.61
N ASP A 29 -4.96 16.15 -27.77
CA ASP A 29 -4.38 15.33 -28.83
C ASP A 29 -3.08 14.64 -28.37
N ASP A 30 -2.26 15.32 -27.57
CA ASP A 30 -1.02 14.76 -27.02
C ASP A 30 -1.29 13.63 -26.00
N LEU A 31 -2.28 13.80 -25.12
CA LEU A 31 -2.68 12.77 -24.16
C LEU A 31 -3.18 11.51 -24.88
N GLU A 32 -4.08 11.67 -25.85
CA GLU A 32 -4.65 10.55 -26.60
C GLU A 32 -3.56 9.78 -27.37
N ALA A 33 -2.58 10.48 -27.94
CA ALA A 33 -1.45 9.85 -28.63
C ALA A 33 -0.59 9.00 -27.69
N VAL A 34 -0.25 9.51 -26.49
CA VAL A 34 0.54 8.77 -25.49
C VAL A 34 -0.24 7.56 -24.99
N VAL A 35 -1.53 7.74 -24.66
CA VAL A 35 -2.43 6.68 -24.22
C VAL A 35 -2.53 5.57 -25.27
N ALA A 36 -2.70 5.91 -26.54
CA ALA A 36 -2.77 4.94 -27.63
C ALA A 36 -1.46 4.14 -27.78
N ALA A 37 -0.31 4.82 -27.70
CA ALA A 37 1.00 4.17 -27.77
C ALA A 37 1.25 3.22 -26.58
N VAL A 38 0.76 3.57 -25.39
CA VAL A 38 0.84 2.67 -24.23
C VAL A 38 -0.10 1.46 -24.43
N ARG A 39 -1.34 1.67 -24.88
CA ARG A 39 -2.30 0.58 -25.15
C ARG A 39 -1.72 -0.48 -26.08
N GLU A 40 -1.09 -0.08 -27.17
CA GLU A 40 -0.48 -1.01 -28.14
C GLU A 40 0.57 -1.95 -27.50
N ARG A 41 1.24 -1.50 -26.43
CA ARG A 41 2.27 -2.28 -25.73
C ARG A 41 1.72 -3.21 -24.66
N ILE A 42 0.62 -2.83 -24.01
CA ILE A 42 0.09 -3.54 -22.83
C ILE A 42 -1.08 -4.45 -23.16
N GLU A 43 -1.76 -4.22 -24.29
CA GLU A 43 -2.86 -5.06 -24.70
C GLU A 43 -2.33 -6.43 -25.16
N PRO A 44 -2.88 -7.53 -24.64
CA PRO A 44 -2.63 -8.84 -25.21
C PRO A 44 -2.94 -8.84 -26.70
N ASP A 45 -2.24 -9.62 -27.51
CA ASP A 45 -2.62 -9.81 -28.90
C ASP A 45 -3.71 -10.89 -29.05
N ALA A 46 -4.14 -11.14 -30.28
CA ALA A 46 -5.18 -12.16 -30.53
C ALA A 46 -4.68 -13.59 -30.26
N GLU A 47 -3.41 -13.88 -30.53
CA GLU A 47 -2.80 -15.19 -30.34
C GLU A 47 -2.66 -15.50 -28.84
N GLU A 48 -2.24 -14.51 -28.05
CA GLU A 48 -2.11 -14.63 -26.59
C GLU A 48 -3.48 -14.88 -25.94
N ARG A 49 -4.53 -14.17 -26.39
CA ARG A 49 -5.91 -14.38 -25.91
C ARG A 49 -6.44 -15.78 -26.26
N ASP A 50 -6.25 -16.23 -27.50
CA ASP A 50 -6.69 -17.54 -27.95
C ASP A 50 -5.98 -18.66 -27.17
N ARG A 51 -4.67 -18.48 -26.93
CA ARG A 51 -3.88 -19.43 -26.13
C ARG A 51 -4.35 -19.48 -24.68
N LEU A 52 -4.53 -18.33 -24.03
CA LEU A 52 -5.01 -18.25 -22.65
C LEU A 52 -6.37 -18.94 -22.54
N ARG A 53 -7.30 -18.63 -23.44
CA ARG A 53 -8.63 -19.25 -23.47
C ARG A 53 -8.54 -20.76 -23.63
N SER A 54 -7.72 -21.25 -24.56
CA SER A 54 -7.56 -22.70 -24.76
C SER A 54 -7.00 -23.41 -23.53
N VAL A 55 -6.08 -22.77 -22.79
CA VAL A 55 -5.53 -23.35 -21.56
C VAL A 55 -6.56 -23.30 -20.44
N ALA A 56 -7.23 -22.16 -20.24
CA ALA A 56 -8.27 -21.98 -19.23
C ALA A 56 -9.42 -22.96 -19.42
N ASP A 57 -9.99 -23.06 -20.63
CA ASP A 57 -11.10 -23.97 -20.94
C ASP A 57 -10.74 -25.43 -20.58
N ARG A 58 -9.53 -25.87 -20.94
CA ARG A 58 -9.04 -27.23 -20.64
C ARG A 58 -8.86 -27.47 -19.13
N LEU A 59 -8.37 -26.48 -18.39
CA LEU A 59 -8.17 -26.61 -16.95
C LEU A 59 -9.49 -26.54 -16.18
N ILE A 60 -10.44 -25.72 -16.63
CA ILE A 60 -11.80 -25.64 -16.09
C ILE A 60 -12.51 -26.99 -16.26
N GLU A 61 -12.50 -27.57 -17.47
CA GLU A 61 -13.11 -28.90 -17.71
C GLU A 61 -12.51 -29.98 -16.80
N ARG A 62 -11.18 -29.91 -16.58
CA ARG A 62 -10.46 -30.83 -15.71
C ARG A 62 -10.84 -30.64 -14.23
N ALA A 63 -10.87 -29.41 -13.75
CA ALA A 63 -11.29 -29.07 -12.41
C ALA A 63 -12.75 -29.44 -12.16
N GLU A 64 -13.64 -29.19 -13.12
CA GLU A 64 -15.07 -29.50 -13.02
C GLU A 64 -15.31 -31.00 -12.94
N THR A 65 -14.59 -31.79 -13.74
CA THR A 65 -14.64 -33.26 -13.65
C THR A 65 -14.18 -33.73 -12.27
N ALA A 66 -13.02 -33.26 -11.80
CA ALA A 66 -12.48 -33.64 -10.50
C ALA A 66 -13.38 -33.21 -9.34
N ALA A 67 -14.00 -32.03 -9.42
CA ALA A 67 -14.89 -31.50 -8.40
C ALA A 67 -16.20 -32.28 -8.33
N THR A 68 -16.82 -32.56 -9.48
CA THR A 68 -18.10 -33.28 -9.55
C THR A 68 -18.00 -34.76 -9.16
N ASP A 69 -16.83 -35.38 -9.36
CA ASP A 69 -16.52 -36.73 -8.84
C ASP A 69 -16.53 -36.80 -7.30
N ARG A 70 -16.26 -35.68 -6.63
CA ARG A 70 -16.23 -35.56 -5.16
C ARG A 70 -17.55 -35.04 -4.59
N CYS A 71 -18.13 -34.05 -5.25
CA CYS A 71 -19.37 -33.41 -4.87
C CYS A 71 -20.20 -33.08 -6.13
N PRO A 72 -21.28 -33.82 -6.41
CA PRO A 72 -22.08 -33.62 -7.63
C PRO A 72 -22.68 -32.21 -7.80
N ASP A 73 -22.83 -31.46 -6.72
CA ASP A 73 -23.39 -30.11 -6.70
C ASP A 73 -22.31 -29.00 -6.68
N ALA A 74 -21.04 -29.38 -6.87
CA ALA A 74 -19.94 -28.45 -7.08
C ALA A 74 -19.90 -27.97 -8.53
N ASP A 75 -19.41 -26.75 -8.73
CA ASP A 75 -19.15 -26.20 -10.05
C ASP A 75 -17.82 -25.43 -10.07
N VAL A 76 -17.40 -25.02 -11.26
CA VAL A 76 -16.14 -24.30 -11.47
C VAL A 76 -16.39 -23.01 -12.23
N MET A 77 -15.69 -21.96 -11.81
CA MET A 77 -15.79 -20.64 -12.42
C MET A 77 -14.39 -20.05 -12.60
N GLN A 78 -14.10 -19.52 -13.79
CA GLN A 78 -12.95 -18.64 -13.96
C GLN A 78 -13.27 -17.27 -13.36
N VAL A 79 -12.35 -16.74 -12.56
CA VAL A 79 -12.47 -15.42 -11.95
C VAL A 79 -11.26 -14.54 -12.30
N GLY A 80 -11.07 -13.45 -11.57
CA GLY A 80 -9.89 -12.62 -11.71
C GLY A 80 -9.83 -11.81 -13.01
N SER A 81 -8.66 -11.24 -13.28
CA SER A 81 -8.48 -10.29 -14.38
C SER A 81 -8.60 -10.96 -15.76
N THR A 82 -8.27 -12.24 -15.86
CA THR A 82 -8.39 -13.01 -17.11
C THR A 82 -9.84 -13.30 -17.47
N ALA A 83 -10.70 -13.65 -16.51
CA ALA A 83 -12.14 -13.81 -16.73
C ALA A 83 -12.86 -12.50 -17.12
N ARG A 84 -12.31 -11.35 -16.70
CA ARG A 84 -12.84 -10.02 -17.01
C ARG A 84 -12.15 -9.35 -18.20
N ASN A 85 -11.20 -10.04 -18.83
CA ASN A 85 -10.36 -9.52 -19.90
C ASN A 85 -9.57 -8.25 -19.50
N THR A 86 -9.33 -7.96 -18.22
CA THR A 86 -8.64 -6.75 -17.72
C THR A 86 -7.16 -6.98 -17.38
N TRP A 87 -6.56 -8.04 -17.94
CA TRP A 87 -5.16 -8.43 -17.73
C TRP A 87 -4.22 -7.74 -18.73
N ILE A 88 -2.97 -7.52 -18.32
CA ILE A 88 -1.92 -6.88 -19.13
C ILE A 88 -1.06 -7.97 -19.77
N SER A 89 -0.66 -7.79 -21.03
CA SER A 89 0.20 -8.77 -21.73
C SER A 89 1.45 -9.07 -20.90
N GLY A 90 1.81 -10.36 -20.82
CA GLY A 90 2.95 -10.80 -20.00
C GLY A 90 2.69 -10.89 -18.49
N ASP A 91 1.60 -10.33 -17.96
CA ASP A 91 1.25 -10.36 -16.54
C ASP A 91 -0.17 -10.91 -16.35
N ARG A 92 -0.26 -12.24 -16.15
CA ARG A 92 -1.50 -12.99 -16.25
C ARG A 92 -1.54 -14.24 -15.39
N ASP A 93 -2.64 -14.34 -14.64
CA ASP A 93 -3.00 -15.48 -13.82
C ASP A 93 -4.35 -16.06 -14.27
N ILE A 94 -4.43 -17.39 -14.38
CA ILE A 94 -5.69 -18.11 -14.60
C ILE A 94 -6.23 -18.52 -13.24
N ASP A 95 -7.16 -17.73 -12.71
CA ASP A 95 -7.82 -18.01 -11.44
C ASP A 95 -9.03 -18.94 -11.65
N ILE A 96 -8.96 -20.17 -11.15
CA ILE A 96 -10.00 -21.18 -11.23
C ILE A 96 -10.59 -21.39 -9.84
N PHE A 97 -11.84 -20.98 -9.66
CA PHE A 97 -12.55 -21.14 -8.40
C PHE A 97 -13.45 -22.36 -8.45
N VAL A 98 -13.24 -23.29 -7.52
CA VAL A 98 -14.02 -24.52 -7.36
C VAL A 98 -15.02 -24.30 -6.24
N ARG A 99 -16.30 -24.15 -6.58
CA ARG A 99 -17.33 -23.75 -5.63
C ARG A 99 -18.11 -24.95 -5.15
N PHE A 100 -18.08 -25.16 -3.85
CA PHE A 100 -18.73 -26.28 -3.19
C PHE A 100 -19.99 -25.85 -2.45
N PRO A 101 -21.01 -26.73 -2.29
CA PRO A 101 -22.21 -26.42 -1.53
C PRO A 101 -21.93 -25.95 -0.08
N PRO A 102 -22.72 -25.00 0.45
CA PRO A 102 -22.52 -24.45 1.80
C PRO A 102 -22.79 -25.47 2.92
N GLU A 103 -23.36 -26.63 2.63
CA GLU A 103 -23.56 -27.72 3.59
C GLU A 103 -22.25 -28.44 3.95
N LEU A 104 -21.21 -28.31 3.13
CA LEU A 104 -19.89 -28.86 3.45
C LEU A 104 -19.24 -28.09 4.60
N ASP A 105 -18.58 -28.84 5.48
CA ASP A 105 -17.70 -28.24 6.49
C ASP A 105 -16.37 -27.79 5.88
N ARG A 106 -15.69 -26.89 6.58
CA ARG A 106 -14.43 -26.28 6.15
C ARG A 106 -13.33 -27.31 5.92
N GLU A 107 -13.20 -28.30 6.79
CA GLU A 107 -12.16 -29.34 6.66
C GLU A 107 -12.37 -30.17 5.38
N THR A 108 -13.63 -30.47 5.04
CA THR A 108 -13.97 -31.18 3.82
C THR A 108 -13.79 -30.30 2.58
N LEU A 109 -14.13 -29.02 2.65
CA LEU A 109 -13.85 -28.04 1.59
C LEU A 109 -12.35 -28.01 1.27
N GLU A 110 -11.50 -27.87 2.28
CA GLU A 110 -10.04 -27.79 2.12
C GLU A 110 -9.49 -29.08 1.52
N ARG A 111 -9.91 -30.24 2.03
CA ARG A 111 -9.50 -31.55 1.49
C ARG A 111 -9.93 -31.74 0.04
N TYR A 112 -11.20 -31.52 -0.29
CA TYR A 112 -11.68 -31.66 -1.67
C TYR A 112 -11.05 -30.63 -2.60
N GLY A 113 -10.89 -29.39 -2.13
CA GLY A 113 -10.24 -28.32 -2.86
C GLY A 113 -8.81 -28.68 -3.27
N LEU A 114 -7.99 -29.14 -2.32
CA LEU A 114 -6.62 -29.58 -2.58
C LEU A 114 -6.56 -30.78 -3.51
N GLU A 115 -7.42 -31.78 -3.30
CA GLU A 115 -7.49 -32.95 -4.19
C GLU A 115 -7.85 -32.54 -5.63
N VAL A 116 -8.83 -31.65 -5.82
CA VAL A 116 -9.19 -31.09 -7.14
C VAL A 116 -8.04 -30.26 -7.71
N GLY A 117 -7.37 -29.46 -6.88
CA GLY A 117 -6.21 -28.66 -7.25
C GLY A 117 -5.09 -29.50 -7.82
N HIS A 118 -4.66 -30.55 -7.11
CA HIS A 118 -3.62 -31.50 -7.56
C HIS A 118 -4.07 -32.30 -8.79
N GLU A 119 -5.35 -32.66 -8.87
CA GLU A 119 -5.88 -33.31 -10.06
C GLU A 119 -5.94 -32.38 -11.27
N THR A 120 -6.06 -31.07 -11.07
CA THR A 120 -6.06 -30.05 -12.13
C THR A 120 -4.63 -29.67 -12.55
N LEU A 121 -3.74 -29.55 -11.55
CA LEU A 121 -2.34 -29.15 -11.64
C LEU A 121 -1.44 -30.21 -10.98
N PRO A 122 -1.07 -31.31 -11.68
CA PRO A 122 -0.29 -32.39 -11.08
C PRO A 122 1.11 -32.01 -10.62
N GLU A 123 1.68 -30.95 -11.21
CA GLU A 123 2.98 -30.38 -10.85
C GLU A 123 2.83 -29.16 -9.93
N GLY A 124 1.61 -28.84 -9.51
CA GLY A 124 1.34 -27.72 -8.62
C GLY A 124 1.77 -28.00 -7.18
N HIS A 125 1.97 -26.93 -6.43
CA HIS A 125 2.26 -26.96 -5.01
C HIS A 125 1.15 -26.25 -4.22
N GLU A 126 1.07 -26.56 -2.93
CA GLU A 126 0.07 -25.95 -2.04
C GLU A 126 0.58 -24.60 -1.54
N GLU A 127 -0.27 -23.58 -1.62
CA GLU A 127 -0.06 -22.28 -1.00
C GLU A 127 -1.20 -21.97 -0.02
N TYR A 128 -0.95 -21.04 0.89
CA TYR A 128 -1.87 -20.72 1.98
C TYR A 128 -2.24 -19.24 1.94
N ALA A 129 -3.54 -18.98 1.75
CA ALA A 129 -4.16 -17.70 2.05
C ALA A 129 -5.08 -17.89 3.27
N GLU A 130 -6.39 -17.70 3.13
CA GLU A 130 -7.36 -18.05 4.17
C GLU A 130 -7.68 -19.55 4.22
N HIS A 131 -7.63 -20.19 3.06
CA HIS A 131 -7.67 -21.64 2.89
C HIS A 131 -6.49 -22.08 2.00
N PRO A 132 -6.01 -23.31 2.15
CA PRO A 132 -5.04 -23.87 1.23
C PRO A 132 -5.61 -23.96 -0.19
N TYR A 133 -4.78 -23.62 -1.18
CA TYR A 133 -5.09 -23.74 -2.60
C TYR A 133 -3.89 -24.32 -3.35
N VAL A 134 -4.09 -24.76 -4.59
CA VAL A 134 -3.01 -25.30 -5.41
C VAL A 134 -2.63 -24.29 -6.48
N LYS A 135 -1.34 -23.94 -6.51
CA LYS A 135 -0.73 -23.07 -7.50
C LYS A 135 0.20 -23.86 -8.41
N GLY A 136 0.27 -23.48 -9.68
CA GLY A 136 1.25 -24.03 -10.59
C GLY A 136 1.31 -23.28 -11.91
N THR A 137 2.20 -23.71 -12.79
CA THR A 137 2.37 -23.09 -14.12
C THR A 137 1.98 -24.09 -15.21
N VAL A 138 1.12 -23.67 -16.13
CA VAL A 138 0.71 -24.48 -17.29
C VAL A 138 0.97 -23.70 -18.56
N GLU A 139 1.86 -24.23 -19.41
CA GLU A 139 2.23 -23.58 -20.68
C GLU A 139 2.71 -22.12 -20.50
N GLY A 140 3.33 -21.79 -19.37
CA GLY A 140 3.83 -20.44 -19.07
C GLY A 140 2.74 -19.43 -18.66
N PHE A 141 1.57 -19.92 -18.26
CA PHE A 141 0.58 -19.18 -17.48
C PHE A 141 0.62 -19.68 -16.04
N ASP A 142 0.61 -18.76 -15.10
CA ASP A 142 0.41 -19.10 -13.69
C ASP A 142 -1.08 -19.37 -13.47
N VAL A 143 -1.38 -20.38 -12.65
CA VAL A 143 -2.72 -20.91 -12.45
C VAL A 143 -2.92 -21.17 -10.96
N ASP A 144 -4.00 -20.61 -10.44
CA ASP A 144 -4.44 -20.82 -9.06
C ASP A 144 -5.78 -21.58 -9.07
N VAL A 145 -5.84 -22.70 -8.35
CA VAL A 145 -7.05 -23.50 -8.18
C VAL A 145 -7.51 -23.36 -6.73
N VAL A 146 -8.54 -22.53 -6.52
CA VAL A 146 -8.97 -22.06 -5.20
C VAL A 146 -10.33 -22.64 -4.84
N PRO A 147 -10.46 -23.39 -3.74
CA PRO A 147 -11.77 -23.83 -3.26
C PRO A 147 -12.52 -22.71 -2.53
N CYS A 148 -13.82 -22.61 -2.74
CA CYS A 148 -14.69 -21.70 -1.99
C CYS A 148 -16.13 -22.24 -1.87
N PHE A 149 -16.98 -21.55 -1.12
CA PHE A 149 -18.39 -21.89 -1.00
C PHE A 149 -19.23 -21.25 -2.11
N ARG A 150 -20.20 -22.03 -2.63
CA ARG A 150 -21.23 -21.59 -3.57
C ARG A 150 -22.39 -20.96 -2.79
N LEU A 151 -22.27 -19.66 -2.51
CA LEU A 151 -23.24 -18.89 -1.73
C LEU A 151 -24.26 -18.16 -2.61
N GLU A 152 -25.38 -17.72 -2.01
CA GLU A 152 -26.41 -16.94 -2.70
C GLU A 152 -26.11 -15.43 -2.66
N SER A 153 -25.43 -14.96 -1.61
CA SER A 153 -25.01 -13.56 -1.45
C SER A 153 -23.57 -13.42 -0.91
N ALA A 154 -22.89 -12.36 -1.33
CA ALA A 154 -21.58 -11.97 -0.78
C ALA A 154 -21.64 -11.53 0.69
N THR A 155 -22.82 -11.22 1.23
CA THR A 155 -23.00 -10.96 2.67
C THR A 155 -23.04 -12.23 3.52
N GLU A 156 -23.10 -13.41 2.91
CA GLU A 156 -23.15 -14.72 3.60
C GLU A 156 -21.79 -15.43 3.64
N ILE A 157 -20.74 -14.73 3.23
CA ILE A 157 -19.38 -15.26 3.10
C ILE A 157 -18.89 -15.89 4.39
N ARG A 158 -18.14 -16.98 4.25
CA ARG A 158 -17.47 -17.67 5.37
C ARG A 158 -15.97 -17.41 5.38
N SER A 159 -15.47 -16.93 4.25
CA SER A 159 -14.09 -16.52 4.02
C SER A 159 -14.04 -15.38 3.01
N ALA A 160 -12.92 -14.66 2.96
CA ALA A 160 -12.70 -13.60 1.99
C ALA A 160 -12.72 -14.10 0.54
N VAL A 161 -12.30 -15.35 0.27
CA VAL A 161 -12.29 -15.92 -1.08
C VAL A 161 -13.70 -16.17 -1.62
N ASP A 162 -14.70 -16.37 -0.75
CA ASP A 162 -16.09 -16.54 -1.16
C ASP A 162 -16.69 -15.29 -1.84
N ARG A 163 -16.08 -14.11 -1.66
CA ARG A 163 -16.50 -12.86 -2.33
C ARG A 163 -16.14 -12.80 -3.80
N THR A 164 -15.02 -13.41 -4.21
CA THR A 164 -14.42 -13.24 -5.55
C THR A 164 -15.36 -13.59 -6.71
N PRO A 165 -16.22 -14.64 -6.64
CA PRO A 165 -17.22 -14.90 -7.67
C PRO A 165 -18.24 -13.77 -7.85
N PHE A 166 -18.66 -13.12 -6.77
CA PHE A 166 -19.59 -11.99 -6.80
C PHE A 166 -18.92 -10.75 -7.40
N HIS A 167 -17.67 -10.46 -7.05
CA HIS A 167 -16.88 -9.38 -7.67
C HIS A 167 -16.75 -9.56 -9.18
N THR A 168 -16.49 -10.80 -9.61
CA THR A 168 -16.38 -11.14 -11.03
C THR A 168 -17.70 -10.87 -11.75
N SER A 169 -18.81 -11.36 -11.19
CA SER A 169 -20.15 -11.17 -11.76
C SER A 169 -20.55 -9.70 -11.82
N TYR A 170 -20.25 -8.94 -10.76
CA TYR A 170 -20.57 -7.51 -10.66
C TYR A 170 -19.89 -6.68 -11.74
N LEU A 171 -18.59 -6.90 -11.93
CA LEU A 171 -17.80 -6.16 -12.91
C LEU A 171 -18.06 -6.63 -14.35
N GLN A 172 -18.27 -7.91 -14.61
CA GLN A 172 -18.62 -8.41 -15.95
C GLN A 172 -19.92 -7.79 -16.48
N ALA A 173 -20.85 -7.43 -15.61
CA ALA A 173 -22.09 -6.74 -16.00
C ALA A 173 -21.89 -5.27 -16.39
N ARG A 174 -20.73 -4.67 -16.06
CA ARG A 174 -20.45 -3.23 -16.21
C ARG A 174 -19.27 -2.92 -17.13
N LEU A 175 -18.34 -3.85 -17.30
CA LEU A 175 -17.20 -3.69 -18.19
C LEU A 175 -17.60 -3.93 -19.65
N ASP A 176 -17.31 -2.95 -20.50
CA ASP A 176 -17.29 -3.09 -21.95
C ASP A 176 -15.83 -3.05 -22.46
N ASP A 177 -15.64 -3.22 -23.78
CA ASP A 177 -14.30 -3.27 -24.38
C ASP A 177 -13.48 -1.98 -24.12
N GLU A 178 -14.14 -0.83 -24.03
CA GLU A 178 -13.50 0.47 -23.80
C GLU A 178 -13.02 0.60 -22.35
N LEU A 179 -13.90 0.32 -21.38
CA LEU A 179 -13.56 0.30 -19.97
C LEU A 179 -12.51 -0.77 -19.66
N THR A 180 -12.59 -1.93 -20.30
CA THR A 180 -11.59 -2.99 -20.15
C THR A 180 -10.20 -2.55 -20.64
N ALA A 181 -10.10 -1.76 -21.72
CA ALA A 181 -8.84 -1.16 -22.15
C ALA A 181 -8.34 -0.11 -21.16
N ASP A 182 -9.23 0.71 -20.61
CA ASP A 182 -8.91 1.71 -19.60
C ASP A 182 -8.46 1.12 -18.26
N VAL A 183 -9.02 -0.02 -17.85
CA VAL A 183 -8.54 -0.74 -16.68
C VAL A 183 -7.09 -1.18 -16.86
N ARG A 184 -6.72 -1.72 -18.04
CA ARG A 184 -5.33 -2.12 -18.29
C ARG A 184 -4.39 -0.91 -18.21
N LEU A 185 -4.81 0.22 -18.77
CA LEU A 185 -4.05 1.48 -18.64
C LEU A 185 -3.91 1.93 -17.21
N ALA A 186 -5.00 1.93 -16.43
CA ALA A 186 -4.97 2.30 -15.02
C ALA A 186 -4.03 1.40 -14.21
N LYS A 187 -4.11 0.08 -14.43
CA LYS A 187 -3.19 -0.88 -13.81
C LYS A 187 -1.74 -0.61 -14.21
N GLN A 188 -1.46 -0.39 -15.49
CA GLN A 188 -0.11 -0.09 -15.95
C GLN A 188 0.41 1.23 -15.38
N PHE A 189 -0.42 2.27 -15.32
CA PHE A 189 -0.08 3.56 -14.73
C PHE A 189 0.27 3.40 -13.26
N LEU A 190 -0.57 2.68 -12.49
CA LEU A 190 -0.33 2.38 -11.09
C LEU A 190 0.96 1.56 -10.88
N LYS A 191 1.30 0.63 -11.79
CA LYS A 191 2.57 -0.11 -11.77
C LYS A 191 3.76 0.80 -12.02
N GLY A 192 3.67 1.67 -13.04
CA GLY A 192 4.73 2.60 -13.39
C GLY A 192 5.08 3.54 -12.23
N ILE A 193 4.07 4.02 -11.51
CA ILE A 193 4.27 4.87 -10.32
C ILE A 193 4.52 4.07 -9.03
N GLY A 194 4.61 2.73 -9.08
CA GLY A 194 4.85 1.92 -7.88
C GLY A 194 3.74 1.95 -6.83
N ALA A 195 2.48 2.10 -7.25
CA ALA A 195 1.29 2.12 -6.39
C ALA A 195 0.32 0.95 -6.66
N TYR A 196 0.65 0.03 -7.57
CA TYR A 196 -0.17 -1.15 -7.87
C TYR A 196 0.19 -2.33 -6.97
N GLY A 197 -0.82 -3.00 -6.41
CA GLY A 197 -0.66 -4.16 -5.53
C GLY A 197 -1.22 -3.89 -4.15
N SER A 198 -1.99 -4.84 -3.62
CA SER A 198 -2.62 -4.77 -2.29
C SER A 198 -1.92 -5.60 -1.24
N ASP A 199 -0.76 -6.18 -1.58
CA ASP A 199 0.11 -6.84 -0.62
C ASP A 199 0.53 -5.85 0.48
N LEU A 200 0.85 -6.38 1.65
CA LEU A 200 1.19 -5.56 2.81
C LEU A 200 2.59 -4.98 2.70
N ARG A 201 3.40 -5.28 1.67
CA ARG A 201 4.64 -4.55 1.37
C ARG A 201 4.33 -3.23 0.66
N THR A 202 3.54 -3.27 -0.40
CA THR A 202 3.18 -2.14 -1.27
C THR A 202 2.09 -1.27 -0.66
N ARG A 203 1.04 -1.87 -0.08
CA ARG A 203 -0.15 -1.18 0.45
C ARG A 203 -0.80 -0.24 -0.56
N GLY A 204 -0.86 -0.67 -1.82
CA GLY A 204 -1.32 0.11 -2.96
C GLY A 204 -2.74 -0.21 -3.39
N PHE A 205 -3.02 0.00 -4.67
CA PHE A 205 -4.31 -0.23 -5.30
C PHE A 205 -4.40 -1.67 -5.81
N SER A 206 -5.39 -2.43 -5.32
CA SER A 206 -5.66 -3.78 -5.82
C SER A 206 -6.23 -3.74 -7.25
N GLY A 207 -6.15 -4.87 -7.96
CA GLY A 207 -6.78 -5.00 -9.28
C GLY A 207 -8.29 -4.76 -9.24
N TYR A 208 -8.99 -5.26 -8.21
CA TYR A 208 -10.42 -5.05 -8.02
C TYR A 208 -10.75 -3.58 -7.70
N LEU A 209 -9.97 -2.93 -6.82
CA LEU A 209 -10.13 -1.50 -6.52
C LEU A 209 -9.95 -0.66 -7.78
N THR A 210 -8.92 -0.96 -8.57
CA THR A 210 -8.63 -0.26 -9.84
C THR A 210 -9.80 -0.40 -10.82
N GLU A 211 -10.37 -1.60 -10.94
CA GLU A 211 -11.54 -1.85 -11.79
C GLU A 211 -12.77 -1.05 -11.34
N LEU A 212 -13.06 -1.03 -10.04
CA LEU A 212 -14.17 -0.24 -9.49
C LEU A 212 -13.98 1.25 -9.77
N LEU A 213 -12.78 1.78 -9.52
CA LEU A 213 -12.48 3.20 -9.73
C LEU A 213 -12.61 3.61 -11.20
N VAL A 214 -12.15 2.77 -12.14
CA VAL A 214 -12.30 3.05 -13.58
C VAL A 214 -13.77 3.04 -13.99
N VAL A 215 -14.57 2.09 -13.49
CA VAL A 215 -16.02 2.04 -13.75
C VAL A 215 -16.72 3.27 -13.16
N GLU A 216 -16.44 3.61 -11.91
CA GLU A 216 -17.04 4.73 -11.18
C GLU A 216 -16.80 6.07 -11.89
N TYR A 217 -15.56 6.30 -12.33
CA TYR A 217 -15.19 7.55 -13.01
C TYR A 217 -15.32 7.49 -14.54
N GLY A 218 -15.87 6.41 -15.09
CA GLY A 218 -16.16 6.29 -16.53
C GLY A 218 -14.94 6.24 -17.44
N GLY A 219 -13.82 5.68 -16.97
CA GLY A 219 -12.60 5.49 -17.77
C GLY A 219 -11.31 5.96 -17.10
N PHE A 220 -10.18 5.71 -17.76
CA PHE A 220 -8.84 6.02 -17.24
C PHE A 220 -8.64 7.52 -17.05
N ARG A 221 -9.02 8.32 -18.05
CA ARG A 221 -8.93 9.78 -17.98
C ARG A 221 -9.81 10.35 -16.87
N GLY A 222 -11.06 9.88 -16.76
CA GLY A 222 -11.98 10.32 -15.72
C GLY A 222 -11.44 10.05 -14.32
N LEU A 223 -10.84 8.87 -14.12
CA LEU A 223 -10.15 8.53 -12.88
C LEU A 223 -9.00 9.50 -12.57
N LEU A 224 -8.14 9.84 -13.54
CA LEU A 224 -7.05 10.78 -13.29
C LEU A 224 -7.55 12.20 -12.99
N GLU A 225 -8.55 12.67 -13.73
CA GLU A 225 -9.16 14.00 -13.52
C GLU A 225 -9.78 14.09 -12.11
N ALA A 226 -10.44 13.03 -11.63
CA ALA A 226 -10.94 12.96 -10.28
C ALA A 226 -9.82 12.88 -9.23
N ALA A 227 -8.85 11.99 -9.43
CA ALA A 227 -7.74 11.78 -8.49
C ALA A 227 -6.87 13.05 -8.31
N ALA A 228 -6.72 13.84 -9.37
CA ALA A 228 -6.03 15.13 -9.32
C ALA A 228 -6.69 16.12 -8.33
N GLU A 229 -7.99 15.99 -8.09
CA GLU A 229 -8.79 16.89 -7.25
C GLU A 229 -9.24 16.27 -5.92
N TRP A 230 -8.92 14.99 -5.66
CA TRP A 230 -9.25 14.31 -4.40
C TRP A 230 -8.85 15.09 -3.14
N GLN A 231 -9.75 15.12 -2.16
CA GLN A 231 -9.52 15.67 -0.83
C GLN A 231 -9.77 14.57 0.20
N PRO A 232 -8.71 13.84 0.64
CA PRO A 232 -8.86 12.76 1.61
C PRO A 232 -9.48 13.21 2.95
N PRO A 233 -10.33 12.39 3.58
CA PRO A 233 -10.76 11.07 3.11
C PRO A 233 -11.71 11.17 1.90
N VAL A 234 -11.52 10.30 0.90
CA VAL A 234 -12.41 10.17 -0.25
C VAL A 234 -13.33 8.97 -0.03
N GLU A 235 -14.64 9.17 -0.14
CA GLU A 235 -15.65 8.13 0.08
C GLU A 235 -16.42 7.85 -1.21
N LEU A 236 -16.50 6.56 -1.59
CA LEU A 236 -17.24 6.07 -2.75
C LEU A 236 -18.13 4.89 -2.32
N ASP A 237 -19.42 4.99 -2.65
CA ASP A 237 -20.43 3.94 -2.42
C ASP A 237 -21.17 3.66 -3.73
N PRO A 238 -20.61 2.81 -4.62
CA PRO A 238 -21.13 2.63 -5.99
C PRO A 238 -22.57 2.13 -6.09
N GLU A 239 -23.13 1.55 -5.02
CA GLU A 239 -24.49 1.03 -4.97
C GLU A 239 -25.38 1.79 -3.98
N ASP A 240 -24.94 2.94 -3.46
CA ASP A 240 -25.71 3.79 -2.53
C ASP A 240 -26.24 3.01 -1.30
N HIS A 241 -25.48 2.05 -0.77
CA HIS A 241 -25.83 1.24 0.41
C HIS A 241 -26.21 2.10 1.62
N GLY A 242 -25.62 3.29 1.74
CA GLY A 242 -25.97 4.28 2.76
C GLY A 242 -27.42 4.76 2.71
N GLN A 243 -28.04 4.88 1.53
CA GLN A 243 -29.43 5.34 1.37
C GLN A 243 -30.45 4.25 1.78
N GLU A 244 -30.11 2.97 1.61
CA GLU A 244 -30.94 1.86 2.07
C GLU A 244 -31.02 1.80 3.61
N ARG A 245 -29.94 2.19 4.31
CA ARG A 245 -29.89 2.28 5.78
C ARG A 245 -30.78 3.40 6.35
N GLU A 246 -31.04 4.47 5.60
CA GLU A 246 -31.98 5.53 6.03
C GLU A 246 -33.46 5.13 5.86
N THR A 247 -33.78 4.25 4.90
CA THR A 247 -35.16 3.83 4.62
C THR A 247 -35.60 2.59 5.40
N ALA A 248 -34.65 1.78 5.89
CA ALA A 248 -34.89 0.70 6.84
C ALA A 248 -34.89 1.20 8.30
N SER A 249 -36.01 1.80 8.73
CA SER A 249 -36.40 2.09 10.14
C SER A 249 -35.27 2.36 11.16
N PRO A 250 -35.13 3.60 11.69
CA PRO A 250 -34.02 3.95 12.56
C PRO A 250 -34.15 3.27 13.93
N SER A 251 -33.31 2.27 14.20
CA SER A 251 -32.88 1.95 15.57
C SER A 251 -31.64 2.77 15.93
N ARG A 252 -31.65 4.07 15.66
CA ARG A 252 -30.68 5.00 16.24
C ARG A 252 -31.40 5.94 17.18
N SER A 253 -31.13 5.74 18.47
CA SER A 253 -31.40 6.73 19.51
C SER A 253 -30.72 8.04 19.11
N ALA A 254 -31.53 9.05 18.84
CA ALA A 254 -31.11 10.41 18.57
C ALA A 254 -30.53 11.03 19.85
N GLU A 255 -29.25 10.74 20.13
CA GLU A 255 -28.45 11.47 21.12
C GLU A 255 -26.95 11.16 21.00
N VAL A 256 -26.40 11.09 19.78
CA VAL A 256 -24.97 11.26 19.51
C VAL A 256 -24.86 11.94 18.13
N GLY A 257 -24.26 13.13 18.08
CA GLY A 257 -23.94 13.81 16.82
C GLY A 257 -22.82 13.08 16.09
N ASP A 258 -22.80 13.20 14.76
CA ASP A 258 -21.85 12.56 13.83
C ASP A 258 -21.61 11.07 14.14
N ALA A 259 -22.40 10.20 13.53
CA ALA A 259 -22.14 8.78 13.56
C ALA A 259 -20.94 8.48 12.65
N ASP A 260 -19.75 8.54 13.25
CA ASP A 260 -18.47 8.06 12.77
C ASP A 260 -18.63 6.70 12.03
N LEU A 261 -18.35 6.69 10.72
CA LEU A 261 -17.86 5.48 10.07
C LEU A 261 -16.39 5.33 10.50
N PRO A 262 -15.97 4.20 11.09
CA PRO A 262 -14.65 4.06 11.70
C PRO A 262 -13.62 3.73 10.62
N PHE A 263 -13.29 4.70 9.77
CA PHE A 263 -12.18 4.55 8.84
C PHE A 263 -11.38 5.86 8.86
N ASP A 264 -10.26 5.86 9.57
CA ASP A 264 -9.20 6.89 9.44
C ASP A 264 -8.44 6.74 8.10
N ASP A 265 -9.03 6.03 7.12
CA ASP A 265 -8.42 5.68 5.84
C ASP A 265 -8.49 6.85 4.86
N PRO A 266 -7.45 7.07 4.04
CA PRO A 266 -7.42 8.15 3.04
C PRO A 266 -8.42 7.95 1.90
N LEU A 267 -8.82 6.70 1.64
CA LEU A 267 -9.72 6.30 0.57
C LEU A 267 -10.60 5.17 1.10
N ILE A 268 -11.92 5.36 0.99
CA ILE A 268 -12.94 4.43 1.42
C ILE A 268 -13.80 4.13 0.19
N VAL A 269 -13.74 2.88 -0.27
CA VAL A 269 -14.58 2.40 -1.38
C VAL A 269 -15.40 1.25 -0.86
N ILE A 270 -16.69 1.47 -0.65
CA ILE A 270 -17.60 0.44 -0.17
C ILE A 270 -17.72 -0.63 -1.25
N ASP A 271 -17.53 -1.89 -0.87
CA ASP A 271 -17.67 -2.99 -1.80
C ASP A 271 -19.12 -3.08 -2.26
N PRO A 272 -19.40 -2.98 -3.57
CA PRO A 272 -20.76 -3.01 -4.07
C PRO A 272 -21.48 -4.34 -3.77
N THR A 273 -20.73 -5.41 -3.49
CA THR A 273 -21.27 -6.73 -3.15
C THR A 273 -21.37 -6.97 -1.64
N ASP A 274 -20.65 -6.19 -0.82
CA ASP A 274 -20.55 -6.38 0.63
C ASP A 274 -20.41 -5.01 1.35
N PRO A 275 -21.53 -4.43 1.84
CA PRO A 275 -21.54 -3.07 2.38
C PRO A 275 -20.79 -2.89 3.71
N GLU A 276 -20.25 -3.97 4.29
CA GLU A 276 -19.41 -3.92 5.49
C GLU A 276 -17.91 -3.86 5.15
N ARG A 277 -17.55 -3.97 3.87
CA ARG A 277 -16.16 -4.03 3.42
C ARG A 277 -15.70 -2.72 2.75
N ASN A 278 -14.60 -2.17 3.25
CA ASN A 278 -13.80 -1.18 2.51
C ASN A 278 -12.81 -1.90 1.57
N VAL A 279 -12.99 -1.76 0.26
CA VAL A 279 -12.11 -2.34 -0.77
C VAL A 279 -10.71 -1.72 -0.74
N ALA A 280 -10.59 -0.48 -0.26
CA ALA A 280 -9.35 0.28 -0.18
C ALA A 280 -8.68 0.22 1.21
N ALA A 281 -9.11 -0.66 2.11
CA ALA A 281 -8.62 -0.73 3.50
C ALA A 281 -7.09 -0.90 3.66
N VAL A 282 -6.41 -1.48 2.67
CA VAL A 282 -4.94 -1.64 2.69
C VAL A 282 -4.21 -0.52 1.98
N CYS A 283 -4.91 0.43 1.35
CA CYS A 283 -4.32 1.49 0.54
C CYS A 283 -3.75 2.59 1.46
N ALA A 284 -2.43 2.71 1.51
CA ALA A 284 -1.76 3.71 2.32
C ALA A 284 -1.99 5.14 1.79
N ALA A 285 -2.05 6.12 2.71
CA ALA A 285 -2.21 7.54 2.36
C ALA A 285 -1.14 8.04 1.39
N GLU A 286 0.09 7.51 1.50
CA GLU A 286 1.18 7.81 0.59
C GLU A 286 0.88 7.37 -0.85
N ASN A 287 0.26 6.21 -1.06
CA ASN A 287 -0.09 5.74 -2.40
C ASN A 287 -1.28 6.51 -2.99
N VAL A 288 -2.26 6.91 -2.18
CA VAL A 288 -3.34 7.82 -2.61
C VAL A 288 -2.77 9.17 -3.04
N ALA A 289 -1.86 9.74 -2.25
CA ALA A 289 -1.17 10.98 -2.58
C ALA A 289 -0.26 10.83 -3.81
N ARG A 290 0.39 9.67 -3.98
CA ARG A 290 1.19 9.33 -5.16
C ARG A 290 0.34 9.32 -6.43
N LEU A 291 -0.79 8.62 -6.43
CA LEU A 291 -1.73 8.64 -7.56
C LEU A 291 -2.16 10.08 -7.88
N GLN A 292 -2.52 10.88 -6.87
CA GLN A 292 -2.87 12.29 -7.08
C GLN A 292 -1.72 13.10 -7.69
N HIS A 293 -0.49 12.94 -7.21
CA HIS A 293 0.68 13.62 -7.77
C HIS A 293 0.87 13.29 -9.25
N TYR A 294 0.94 12.01 -9.59
CA TYR A 294 1.19 11.58 -10.96
C TYR A 294 -0.01 11.85 -11.88
N ALA A 295 -1.24 11.81 -11.38
CA ALA A 295 -2.42 12.23 -12.15
C ALA A 295 -2.29 13.69 -12.60
N ARG A 296 -1.96 14.61 -11.69
CA ARG A 296 -1.72 16.02 -12.02
C ARG A 296 -0.59 16.19 -13.05
N ARG A 297 0.52 15.50 -12.84
CA ARG A 297 1.70 15.58 -13.73
C ARG A 297 1.41 15.02 -15.13
N PHE A 298 0.68 13.91 -15.21
CA PHE A 298 0.35 13.28 -16.47
C PHE A 298 -0.70 14.08 -17.26
N LEU A 299 -1.72 14.64 -16.58
CA LEU A 299 -2.72 15.51 -17.21
C LEU A 299 -2.10 16.82 -17.71
N GLU A 300 -1.10 17.36 -17.01
CA GLU A 300 -0.38 18.57 -17.42
C GLU A 300 0.60 18.31 -18.58
N ALA A 301 1.33 17.20 -18.54
CA ALA A 301 2.35 16.86 -19.53
C ALA A 301 2.41 15.33 -19.74
N PRO A 302 1.56 14.79 -20.65
CA PRO A 302 1.49 13.36 -20.91
C PRO A 302 2.83 12.79 -21.38
N ARG A 303 3.26 11.68 -20.77
CA ARG A 303 4.54 11.00 -21.03
C ARG A 303 4.38 9.51 -20.90
N ALA A 304 4.96 8.72 -21.80
CA ALA A 304 4.82 7.26 -21.78
C ALA A 304 5.64 6.62 -20.64
N GLU A 305 6.69 7.29 -20.19
CA GLU A 305 7.63 6.82 -19.18
C GLU A 305 6.99 6.64 -17.80
N VAL A 306 5.91 7.37 -17.49
CA VAL A 306 5.20 7.21 -16.19
C VAL A 306 4.46 5.87 -16.07
N PHE A 307 4.31 5.14 -17.18
CA PHE A 307 3.75 3.80 -17.21
C PHE A 307 4.84 2.72 -17.02
N GLU A 308 6.10 3.10 -16.87
CA GLU A 308 7.24 2.21 -16.68
C GLU A 308 7.80 2.45 -15.28
N SER A 309 8.11 1.37 -14.55
CA SER A 309 8.67 1.51 -13.20
C SER A 309 10.09 2.06 -13.28
N ASP A 310 10.34 3.19 -12.61
CA ASP A 310 11.66 3.81 -12.52
C ASP A 310 12.37 3.34 -11.25
N ASP A 311 12.96 2.14 -11.31
CA ASP A 311 13.80 1.63 -10.24
C ASP A 311 15.15 2.36 -10.25
N PRO A 312 15.55 3.02 -9.15
CA PRO A 312 16.83 3.71 -9.11
C PRO A 312 17.98 2.72 -9.21
N ASP A 313 19.06 3.16 -9.86
CA ASP A 313 20.33 2.44 -9.84
C ASP A 313 20.78 2.21 -8.38
N PRO A 314 21.31 1.02 -8.04
CA PRO A 314 21.72 0.73 -6.67
C PRO A 314 22.86 1.66 -6.25
N LEU A 315 22.77 2.23 -5.04
CA LEU A 315 23.85 2.99 -4.45
C LEU A 315 25.02 2.07 -4.11
N ASP A 316 26.21 2.43 -4.60
CA ASP A 316 27.45 1.88 -4.09
C ASP A 316 27.89 2.56 -2.78
N GLU A 317 28.88 1.98 -2.11
CA GLU A 317 29.36 2.50 -0.83
C GLU A 317 29.92 3.93 -0.92
N THR A 318 30.47 4.31 -2.07
CA THR A 318 31.09 5.64 -2.26
C THR A 318 30.00 6.70 -2.38
N ALA A 319 28.98 6.42 -3.18
CA ALA A 319 27.81 7.26 -3.32
C ALA A 319 27.10 7.42 -1.98
N LEU A 320 26.83 6.32 -1.26
CA LEU A 320 26.19 6.37 0.05
C LEU A 320 26.95 7.28 1.04
N ARG A 321 28.27 7.08 1.18
CA ARG A 321 29.10 7.94 2.06
C ARG A 321 29.01 9.42 1.67
N ALA A 322 28.94 9.73 0.38
CA ALA A 322 28.71 11.11 -0.07
C ALA A 322 27.33 11.66 0.36
N HIS A 323 26.28 10.84 0.40
CA HIS A 323 24.99 11.25 0.99
C HIS A 323 25.11 11.52 2.48
N LEU A 324 25.81 10.66 3.24
CA LEU A 324 25.99 10.82 4.68
C LEU A 324 26.78 12.10 5.00
N GLU A 325 27.91 12.32 4.34
CA GLU A 325 28.71 13.54 4.50
C GLU A 325 27.91 14.81 4.18
N ARG A 326 27.11 14.78 3.11
CA ARG A 326 26.29 15.93 2.69
C ARG A 326 25.17 16.23 3.70
N ARG A 327 24.57 15.21 4.30
CA ARG A 327 23.45 15.36 5.23
C ARG A 327 23.91 15.70 6.64
N GLY A 328 25.08 15.21 7.06
CA GLY A 328 25.62 15.44 8.40
C GLY A 328 24.80 14.77 9.51
N THR A 329 23.96 13.81 9.15
CA THR A 329 23.16 12.95 10.01
C THR A 329 23.91 11.66 10.30
N THR A 330 23.47 10.91 11.32
CA THR A 330 24.04 9.60 11.63
C THR A 330 22.97 8.53 11.51
N PRO A 331 22.95 7.75 10.41
CA PRO A 331 22.06 6.60 10.32
C PRO A 331 22.49 5.50 11.28
N VAL A 332 21.50 4.75 11.76
CA VAL A 332 21.67 3.49 12.48
C VAL A 332 20.82 2.43 11.79
N ALA A 333 21.35 1.22 11.67
CA ALA A 333 20.63 0.09 11.13
C ALA A 333 20.74 -1.12 12.06
N VAL A 334 19.60 -1.77 12.32
CA VAL A 334 19.53 -3.08 12.98
C VAL A 334 19.33 -4.10 11.86
N ARG A 335 20.33 -4.96 11.65
CA ARG A 335 20.35 -5.99 10.60
C ARG A 335 20.29 -7.37 11.24
N PHE A 336 19.43 -8.25 10.72
CA PHE A 336 19.25 -9.62 11.21
C PHE A 336 18.82 -10.55 10.06
N GLU A 337 18.86 -11.86 10.27
CA GLU A 337 18.36 -12.84 9.29
C GLU A 337 16.84 -12.70 9.15
N ALA A 338 16.34 -12.65 7.91
CA ALA A 338 14.89 -12.49 7.70
C ALA A 338 14.16 -13.77 8.16
N PRO A 339 13.12 -13.67 9.00
CA PRO A 339 12.28 -14.81 9.32
C PRO A 339 11.69 -15.44 8.05
N ASP A 340 11.65 -16.78 7.99
CA ASP A 340 11.05 -17.55 6.88
C ASP A 340 9.52 -17.41 6.90
N LEU A 341 9.06 -16.26 6.39
CA LEU A 341 7.67 -15.82 6.33
C LEU A 341 7.39 -15.21 4.97
N VAL A 342 6.16 -15.34 4.49
CA VAL A 342 5.69 -14.59 3.33
C VAL A 342 5.68 -13.08 3.63
N GLU A 343 5.84 -12.26 2.59
CA GLU A 343 5.96 -10.79 2.73
C GLU A 343 4.78 -10.17 3.52
N ASP A 344 3.57 -10.68 3.31
CA ASP A 344 2.36 -10.22 3.99
C ASP A 344 2.38 -10.48 5.50
N GLN A 345 3.17 -11.44 5.98
CA GLN A 345 3.40 -11.66 7.41
C GLN A 345 4.63 -10.92 7.93
N LEU A 346 5.66 -10.76 7.08
CA LEU A 346 6.92 -10.14 7.46
C LEU A 346 6.82 -8.61 7.56
N TYR A 347 6.31 -7.92 6.53
CA TYR A 347 6.32 -6.45 6.48
C TYR A 347 5.49 -5.77 7.58
N PRO A 348 4.32 -6.27 8.01
CA PRO A 348 3.63 -5.73 9.18
C PRO A 348 4.46 -5.80 10.46
N GLN A 349 5.20 -6.89 10.65
CA GLN A 349 6.08 -7.06 11.81
C GLN A 349 7.29 -6.15 11.74
N LEU A 350 7.92 -6.00 10.57
CA LEU A 350 9.00 -5.05 10.36
C LEU A 350 8.56 -3.61 10.64
N ARG A 351 7.36 -3.20 10.21
CA ARG A 351 6.84 -1.85 10.49
C ARG A 351 6.54 -1.64 11.96
N LYS A 352 5.96 -2.63 12.65
CA LYS A 352 5.77 -2.57 14.10
C LYS A 352 7.11 -2.38 14.82
N SER A 353 8.12 -3.18 14.44
CA SER A 353 9.47 -3.06 15.02
C SER A 353 10.14 -1.72 14.66
N LEU A 354 9.95 -1.21 13.44
CA LEU A 354 10.42 0.12 13.03
C LEU A 354 9.81 1.22 13.91
N GLU A 355 8.50 1.18 14.15
CA GLU A 355 7.79 2.12 15.02
C GLU A 355 8.27 2.02 16.48
N GLY A 356 8.43 0.80 17.01
CA GLY A 356 8.93 0.59 18.37
C GLY A 356 10.36 1.08 18.56
N ILE A 357 11.26 0.77 17.61
CA ILE A 357 12.66 1.20 17.66
C ILE A 357 12.78 2.71 17.51
N THR A 358 12.06 3.31 16.57
CA THR A 358 12.08 4.78 16.37
C THR A 358 11.52 5.53 17.57
N THR A 359 10.40 5.06 18.15
CA THR A 359 9.87 5.59 19.41
C THR A 359 10.89 5.45 20.54
N GLY A 360 11.53 4.29 20.68
CA GLY A 360 12.56 4.06 21.69
C GLY A 360 13.79 4.97 21.54
N LEU A 361 14.16 5.31 20.31
CA LEU A 361 15.22 6.27 19.98
C LEU A 361 14.81 7.71 20.31
N ASP A 362 13.59 8.12 19.95
CA ASP A 362 13.05 9.47 20.21
C ASP A 362 12.83 9.73 21.70
N ASP A 363 12.31 8.75 22.45
CA ASP A 363 12.15 8.84 23.91
C ASP A 363 13.49 9.08 24.64
N ARG A 364 14.59 8.65 24.03
CA ARG A 364 15.97 8.86 24.53
C ARG A 364 16.60 10.13 23.94
N GLY A 365 15.91 10.82 23.04
CA GLY A 365 16.27 12.10 22.45
C GLY A 365 17.31 12.01 21.35
N PHE A 366 17.36 10.89 20.61
CA PHE A 366 18.23 10.79 19.42
C PHE A 366 17.64 11.49 18.18
N ASP A 367 16.38 11.95 18.27
CA ASP A 367 15.69 12.79 17.30
C ASP A 367 15.71 12.17 15.88
N VAL A 368 14.86 11.17 15.65
CA VAL A 368 14.75 10.44 14.38
C VAL A 368 14.19 11.36 13.28
N PHE A 369 14.93 11.51 12.19
CA PHE A 369 14.50 12.31 11.03
C PHE A 369 13.57 11.54 10.09
N ARG A 370 13.98 10.31 9.74
CA ARG A 370 13.24 9.41 8.85
C ARG A 370 13.70 7.99 9.09
N ALA A 371 12.81 7.04 8.92
CA ALA A 371 13.14 5.63 9.06
C ALA A 371 12.48 4.81 7.95
N THR A 372 13.02 3.63 7.67
CA THR A 372 12.47 2.67 6.72
C THR A 372 12.87 1.26 7.12
N THR A 373 12.25 0.28 6.48
CA THR A 373 12.62 -1.12 6.62
C THR A 373 12.51 -1.82 5.26
N PHE A 374 13.38 -2.80 5.05
CA PHE A 374 13.41 -3.61 3.85
C PHE A 374 13.97 -4.99 4.21
N ALA A 375 13.58 -6.00 3.42
CA ALA A 375 14.01 -7.36 3.62
C ALA A 375 14.19 -8.10 2.29
N ASP A 376 15.16 -9.01 2.29
CA ASP A 376 15.42 -10.08 1.32
C ASP A 376 15.87 -11.30 2.15
N ASP A 377 17.04 -11.91 1.89
CA ASP A 377 17.62 -12.92 2.79
C ASP A 377 17.89 -12.38 4.22
N ALA A 378 18.18 -11.08 4.32
CA ALA A 378 18.32 -10.36 5.59
C ALA A 378 17.23 -9.30 5.72
N ALA A 379 16.87 -8.93 6.95
CA ALA A 379 15.99 -7.81 7.24
C ALA A 379 16.77 -6.66 7.88
N VAL A 380 16.37 -5.43 7.54
CA VAL A 380 17.00 -4.21 8.05
C VAL A 380 15.93 -3.23 8.54
N ILE A 381 16.15 -2.70 9.74
CA ILE A 381 15.44 -1.54 10.28
C ILE A 381 16.42 -0.38 10.30
N LEU A 382 16.19 0.61 9.43
CA LEU A 382 17.07 1.78 9.24
C LEU A 382 16.40 3.03 9.80
N ALA A 383 17.11 3.76 10.67
CA ALA A 383 16.68 5.06 11.19
C ALA A 383 17.80 6.08 11.02
N GLU A 384 17.48 7.26 10.49
CA GLU A 384 18.43 8.37 10.37
C GLU A 384 18.24 9.35 11.52
N LEU A 385 19.32 9.60 12.28
CA LEU A 385 19.27 10.39 13.51
C LEU A 385 19.80 11.81 13.28
N ALA A 386 19.12 12.79 13.89
CA ALA A 386 19.62 14.15 13.99
C ALA A 386 20.70 14.28 15.07
N VAL A 387 20.59 13.50 16.14
CA VAL A 387 21.50 13.53 17.28
C VAL A 387 21.96 12.11 17.58
N ALA A 388 23.19 11.77 17.21
CA ALA A 388 23.76 10.44 17.47
C ALA A 388 24.28 10.28 18.91
N ASP A 389 24.78 11.38 19.47
CA ASP A 389 25.44 11.44 20.76
C ASP A 389 24.76 12.47 21.66
N ARG A 390 24.33 12.03 22.83
CA ARG A 390 23.75 12.86 23.88
C ARG A 390 24.76 13.09 24.99
N PRO A 391 24.72 14.26 25.67
CA PRO A 391 25.49 14.46 26.89
C PRO A 391 25.19 13.37 27.92
N ALA A 392 26.14 13.08 28.81
CA ALA A 392 26.02 12.04 29.85
C ALA A 392 24.87 12.27 30.84
N VAL A 393 24.26 13.45 30.84
CA VAL A 393 23.23 13.88 31.78
C VAL A 393 21.94 14.19 31.02
N GLU A 394 20.81 13.84 31.62
CA GLU A 394 19.48 14.27 31.20
C GLU A 394 18.77 15.05 32.28
N ARG A 395 17.91 15.96 31.85
CA ARG A 395 16.96 16.63 32.72
C ARG A 395 15.77 15.69 32.95
N HIS A 396 15.42 15.45 34.21
CA HIS A 396 14.27 14.66 34.63
C HIS A 396 13.30 15.55 35.40
N ASP A 397 12.22 15.94 34.73
CA ASP A 397 11.20 16.81 35.32
C ASP A 397 10.34 16.02 36.31
N GLY A 398 10.36 16.45 37.57
CA GLY A 398 9.52 15.94 38.62
C GLY A 398 8.13 16.57 38.64
N PRO A 399 7.29 16.15 39.60
CA PRO A 399 5.94 16.68 39.76
C PRO A 399 5.96 18.14 40.27
N PRO A 400 4.87 18.91 40.02
CA PRO A 400 4.68 20.20 40.66
C PRO A 400 4.70 20.09 42.19
N ILE A 401 5.35 21.04 42.87
CA ILE A 401 5.60 21.02 44.33
C ILE A 401 4.29 21.00 45.13
N HIS A 402 3.22 21.59 44.58
CA HIS A 402 1.91 21.61 45.24
C HIS A 402 1.26 20.21 45.31
N VAL A 403 1.72 19.24 44.52
CA VAL A 403 1.31 17.83 44.58
C VAL A 403 2.15 17.11 45.63
N ARG A 404 1.90 17.45 46.90
CA ARG A 404 2.77 17.12 48.03
C ARG A 404 3.27 15.67 48.07
N SER A 405 2.40 14.67 47.94
CA SER A 405 2.81 13.27 48.05
C SER A 405 3.81 12.84 46.97
N HIS A 406 3.64 13.35 45.73
CA HIS A 406 4.54 13.02 44.63
C HIS A 406 5.83 13.83 44.74
N ALA A 407 5.73 15.10 45.15
CA ALA A 407 6.87 15.98 45.36
C ALA A 407 7.78 15.48 46.49
N ASP A 408 7.21 15.05 47.63
CA ASP A 408 7.94 14.48 48.77
C ASP A 408 8.68 13.20 48.32
N GLY A 409 8.00 12.30 47.59
CA GLY A 409 8.63 11.06 47.08
C GLY A 409 9.74 11.31 46.06
N PHE A 410 9.56 12.26 45.14
CA PHE A 410 10.61 12.65 44.19
C PHE A 410 11.81 13.26 44.90
N TYR A 411 11.56 14.12 45.89
CA TYR A 411 12.64 14.74 46.67
C TYR A 411 13.45 13.69 47.42
N GLU A 412 12.79 12.77 48.13
CA GLU A 412 13.44 11.68 48.86
C GLU A 412 14.25 10.75 47.94
N ALA A 413 13.80 10.52 46.70
CA ALA A 413 14.50 9.66 45.76
C ALA A 413 15.85 10.25 45.28
N TYR A 414 15.96 11.57 45.18
CA TYR A 414 17.12 12.21 44.55
C TYR A 414 17.95 13.11 45.48
N ALA A 415 17.47 13.50 46.66
CA ALA A 415 18.16 14.48 47.51
C ALA A 415 19.54 14.05 48.03
N ASP A 416 19.74 12.74 48.19
CA ASP A 416 20.99 12.14 48.64
C ASP A 416 21.65 11.29 47.55
N ASP A 417 21.17 11.37 46.29
CA ASP A 417 21.76 10.65 45.15
C ASP A 417 23.07 11.34 44.71
N PRO A 418 24.24 10.70 44.87
CA PRO A 418 25.52 11.31 44.54
C PRO A 418 25.75 11.47 43.02
N ASP A 419 24.99 10.76 42.20
CA ASP A 419 25.12 10.75 40.74
C ASP A 419 24.19 11.76 40.06
N ALA A 420 23.24 12.33 40.80
CA ALA A 420 22.29 13.33 40.31
C ALA A 420 22.63 14.75 40.80
N TYR A 421 22.38 15.75 39.95
CA TYR A 421 22.38 17.16 40.34
C TYR A 421 20.96 17.59 40.71
N GLY A 422 20.77 17.92 41.99
CA GLY A 422 19.48 18.34 42.51
C GLY A 422 19.01 17.41 43.63
N PRO A 423 17.68 17.29 43.84
CA PRO A 423 16.61 17.97 43.13
C PRO A 423 16.61 19.47 43.46
N PHE A 424 16.37 20.32 42.45
CA PHE A 424 16.20 21.77 42.60
C PHE A 424 14.85 22.22 42.06
N ILE A 425 14.47 23.47 42.33
CA ILE A 425 13.20 24.04 41.88
C ILE A 425 13.42 24.80 40.57
N ASP A 426 12.67 24.44 39.54
CA ASP A 426 12.54 25.20 38.30
C ASP A 426 11.05 25.44 38.02
N GLY A 427 10.63 26.70 37.99
CA GLY A 427 9.22 27.07 37.95
C GLY A 427 8.44 26.60 39.19
N ASP A 428 7.47 25.72 38.99
CA ASP A 428 6.55 25.21 40.02
C ASP A 428 6.82 23.76 40.45
N ARG A 429 7.90 23.14 39.96
CA ARG A 429 8.19 21.71 40.13
C ARG A 429 9.61 21.42 40.60
N TYR A 430 9.81 20.20 41.08
CA TYR A 430 11.16 19.66 41.25
C TYR A 430 11.74 19.23 39.90
N VAL A 431 13.04 19.43 39.74
CA VAL A 431 13.83 18.94 38.60
C VAL A 431 15.10 18.33 39.17
N THR A 432 15.55 17.23 38.56
CA THR A 432 16.88 16.69 38.79
C THR A 432 17.58 16.51 37.45
N GLU A 433 18.90 16.65 37.43
CA GLU A 433 19.71 16.30 36.27
C GLU A 433 20.47 15.03 36.62
N ARG A 434 20.17 13.92 35.94
CA ARG A 434 20.69 12.59 36.30
C ARG A 434 21.45 11.97 35.13
N PRO A 435 22.30 10.96 35.36
CA PRO A 435 22.99 10.27 34.27
C PRO A 435 21.98 9.63 33.32
N ARG A 436 22.23 9.73 32.01
CA ARG A 436 21.48 8.98 31.01
C ARG A 436 21.82 7.49 31.12
N GLU A 437 20.82 6.64 30.88
CA GLU A 437 21.06 5.22 30.68
C GLU A 437 21.91 4.97 29.41
N PHE A 438 21.64 5.74 28.34
CA PHE A 438 22.39 5.67 27.09
C PHE A 438 22.76 7.06 26.57
N THR A 439 24.02 7.21 26.17
CA THR A 439 24.52 8.44 25.51
C THR A 439 24.63 8.30 24.01
N THR A 440 24.55 7.09 23.47
CA THR A 440 24.65 6.82 22.03
C THR A 440 23.52 5.90 21.59
N ALA A 441 23.06 6.05 20.35
CA ALA A 441 22.03 5.18 19.79
C ALA A 441 22.51 3.73 19.72
N ARG A 442 23.79 3.50 19.38
CA ARG A 442 24.43 2.17 19.42
C ARG A 442 24.26 1.53 20.80
N GLY A 443 24.60 2.25 21.87
CA GLY A 443 24.55 1.71 23.23
C GLY A 443 23.15 1.29 23.64
N PHE A 444 22.11 1.98 23.17
CA PHE A 444 20.72 1.58 23.36
C PHE A 444 20.38 0.33 22.53
N LEU A 445 20.66 0.36 21.24
CA LEU A 445 20.29 -0.70 20.30
C LEU A 445 21.00 -2.02 20.56
N GLU A 446 22.21 -2.01 21.12
CA GLU A 446 22.96 -3.23 21.50
C GLU A 446 22.59 -3.74 22.91
N SER A 447 21.69 -3.07 23.63
CA SER A 447 21.31 -3.43 25.00
C SER A 447 20.01 -4.22 25.08
N ASP A 448 19.78 -4.88 26.22
CA ASP A 448 18.52 -5.57 26.52
C ASP A 448 17.29 -4.62 26.45
N ARG A 449 17.50 -3.30 26.52
CA ARG A 449 16.42 -2.31 26.40
C ARG A 449 15.83 -2.23 24.99
N LEU A 450 16.49 -2.78 23.98
CA LEU A 450 15.90 -2.96 22.66
C LEU A 450 14.62 -3.81 22.75
N PHE A 451 14.61 -4.84 23.59
CA PHE A 451 13.46 -5.75 23.75
C PHE A 451 12.34 -5.19 24.62
N ASP A 452 12.55 -4.02 25.25
CA ASP A 452 11.49 -3.31 25.96
C ASP A 452 10.57 -2.50 25.01
N VAL A 453 10.91 -2.39 23.72
CA VAL A 453 10.12 -1.66 22.72
C VAL A 453 9.09 -2.55 22.01
N GLY A 454 8.15 -1.94 21.29
CA GLY A 454 7.20 -2.69 20.48
C GLY A 454 7.86 -3.39 19.28
N LEU A 455 8.04 -4.71 19.37
CA LEU A 455 8.57 -5.52 18.26
C LEU A 455 7.49 -6.46 17.68
N GLY A 456 7.61 -6.81 16.40
CA GLY A 456 6.87 -7.92 15.80
C GLY A 456 7.37 -9.26 16.35
N ALA A 457 6.48 -10.21 16.63
CA ALA A 457 6.83 -11.42 17.39
C ALA A 457 7.97 -12.25 16.76
N HIS A 458 7.92 -12.48 15.45
CA HIS A 458 8.98 -13.22 14.75
C HIS A 458 10.24 -12.39 14.54
N VAL A 459 10.10 -11.06 14.44
CA VAL A 459 11.25 -10.14 14.40
C VAL A 459 11.96 -10.14 15.75
N GLU A 460 11.22 -10.09 16.85
CA GLU A 460 11.76 -10.18 18.22
C GLU A 460 12.53 -11.48 18.40
N THR A 461 11.96 -12.63 18.02
CA THR A 461 12.67 -13.92 18.06
C THR A 461 13.95 -13.92 17.21
N ALA A 462 13.93 -13.33 16.02
CA ALA A 462 15.14 -13.24 15.19
C ALA A 462 16.22 -12.34 15.82
N LEU A 463 15.82 -11.24 16.46
CA LEU A 463 16.73 -10.36 17.19
C LEU A 463 17.27 -11.02 18.48
N GLU A 464 16.50 -11.90 19.13
CA GLU A 464 16.99 -12.69 20.28
C GLU A 464 18.07 -13.70 19.89
N ASP A 465 18.00 -14.22 18.65
CA ASP A 465 19.01 -15.14 18.12
C ASP A 465 20.32 -14.41 17.76
N GLU A 466 20.29 -13.50 16.77
CA GLU A 466 21.46 -12.71 16.38
C GLU A 466 21.07 -11.47 15.56
N TYR A 467 21.71 -10.33 15.86
CA TYR A 467 21.60 -9.11 15.05
C TYR A 467 22.88 -8.29 15.11
N GLU A 468 23.03 -7.40 14.12
CA GLU A 468 24.14 -6.46 13.99
C GLU A 468 23.60 -5.02 14.02
N VAL A 469 24.24 -4.15 14.81
CA VAL A 469 23.97 -2.71 14.82
C VAL A 469 25.05 -2.01 14.01
N LEU A 470 24.65 -1.40 12.89
CA LEU A 470 25.51 -0.60 12.03
C LEU A 470 25.26 0.89 12.31
N VAL A 471 26.32 1.69 12.43
CA VAL A 471 26.20 3.13 12.71
C VAL A 471 27.05 3.96 11.77
N GLY A 472 26.48 5.06 11.24
CA GLY A 472 27.19 5.98 10.35
C GLY A 472 27.69 5.26 9.11
N ASP A 473 28.97 5.43 8.78
CA ASP A 473 29.58 4.86 7.57
C ASP A 473 29.52 3.32 7.48
N GLU A 474 29.28 2.63 8.60
CA GLU A 474 29.13 1.17 8.60
C GLU A 474 27.91 0.71 7.81
N ILE A 475 26.87 1.55 7.65
CA ILE A 475 25.70 1.17 6.85
C ILE A 475 26.03 0.96 5.36
N ALA A 476 27.22 1.38 4.90
CA ALA A 476 27.68 1.11 3.55
C ALA A 476 27.85 -0.38 3.25
N THR A 477 28.02 -1.24 4.25
CA THR A 477 28.03 -2.70 4.04
C THR A 477 26.70 -3.23 3.52
N LEU A 478 25.61 -2.49 3.72
CA LEU A 478 24.28 -2.85 3.20
C LEU A 478 24.16 -2.60 1.69
N CYS A 479 25.03 -1.81 1.06
CA CYS A 479 24.95 -1.48 -0.38
C CYS A 479 24.99 -2.72 -1.29
N GLU A 480 25.70 -3.78 -0.87
CA GLU A 480 25.80 -5.02 -1.67
C GLU A 480 24.45 -5.72 -1.82
N ALA A 481 23.65 -5.76 -0.75
CA ALA A 481 22.34 -6.43 -0.74
C ALA A 481 21.17 -5.47 -1.01
N PHE A 482 21.27 -4.21 -0.55
CA PHE A 482 20.16 -3.27 -0.47
C PHE A 482 20.45 -1.93 -1.14
N GLY A 483 21.35 -1.89 -2.12
CA GLY A 483 21.74 -0.66 -2.81
C GLY A 483 20.55 0.10 -3.41
N ARG A 484 19.52 -0.59 -3.92
CA ARG A 484 18.32 0.05 -4.50
C ARG A 484 17.41 0.63 -3.42
N GLU A 485 17.20 -0.08 -2.33
CA GLU A 485 16.41 0.36 -1.18
C GLU A 485 17.06 1.59 -0.54
N LEU A 486 18.39 1.57 -0.41
CA LEU A 486 19.17 2.73 0.02
C LEU A 486 19.07 3.89 -0.97
N ALA A 487 19.08 3.63 -2.27
CA ALA A 487 18.85 4.67 -3.29
C ALA A 487 17.47 5.32 -3.10
N ARG A 488 16.39 4.52 -3.03
CA ARG A 488 15.03 5.03 -2.76
C ARG A 488 14.96 5.83 -1.46
N TYR A 489 15.70 5.43 -0.43
CA TYR A 489 15.78 6.18 0.81
C TYR A 489 16.53 7.52 0.60
N PHE A 490 17.78 7.51 0.15
CA PHE A 490 18.63 8.72 0.11
C PHE A 490 18.37 9.65 -1.07
N GLU A 491 17.65 9.17 -2.08
CA GLU A 491 17.22 9.88 -3.29
C GLU A 491 15.69 9.75 -3.47
N PRO A 492 14.88 10.20 -2.49
CA PRO A 492 13.45 9.96 -2.52
C PRO A 492 12.79 10.74 -3.68
N GLN A 493 11.91 10.07 -4.40
CA GLN A 493 11.03 10.64 -5.41
C GLN A 493 9.55 10.36 -5.04
N PRO A 494 8.60 11.17 -5.52
CA PRO A 494 7.18 10.97 -5.26
C PRO A 494 6.65 9.60 -5.65
#